data_AF-A0ABD7LFS3-F1
#
_entry.id   AF-A0ABD7LFS3-F1
#
_cell.length_a   1.000
_cell.length_b   1.000
_cell.length_c   1.000
_cell.angle_alpha   90.00
_cell.angle_beta   90.00
_cell.angle_gamma   90.00
#
_symmetry.space_group_name_H-M   'P 1'
#
loop_
_entity.id
_entity.type
_entity.pdbx_description
1 polymer ?
#
loop_
_entity_poly.entity_id
_entity_poly.type
_entity_poly.pdbx_seq_one_letter_code
_entity_poly.pdbx_strand_id
1 'polypeptide(L)' 'MTTPQGPRRAPAGVMSSKPVSLRLLPAERSQLEQLARREPRSLASLTRLIYLEGLPHYLAKVSSFEDTSAKVSAS' A
#
# COMPACT_ATOMS: atom_id res chain seq x y z
N MET A 1 -21.68 32.34 20.82
CA MET A 1 -21.99 30.91 21.09
C MET A 1 -21.30 30.07 20.03
N THR A 2 -20.10 29.54 20.31
CA THR A 2 -19.39 28.62 19.41
C THR A 2 -19.72 27.19 19.81
N THR A 3 -20.35 26.43 18.93
CA THR A 3 -20.65 25.00 19.17
C THR A 3 -19.36 24.18 19.13
N PRO A 4 -19.04 23.38 20.15
CA PRO A 4 -17.87 22.51 20.12
C PRO A 4 -18.10 21.40 19.07
N GLN A 5 -17.31 21.39 17.99
CA GLN A 5 -17.29 20.26 17.09
C GLN A 5 -16.77 19.04 17.85
N GLY A 6 -17.56 17.96 17.86
CA GLY A 6 -17.27 16.70 18.55
C GLY A 6 -15.91 16.09 18.18
N PRO A 7 -15.47 15.05 18.90
CA PRO A 7 -14.08 14.60 18.88
C PRO A 7 -13.63 14.22 17.46
N ARG A 8 -12.79 15.08 16.86
CA ARG A 8 -12.05 14.78 15.63
C ARG A 8 -11.08 13.64 15.95
N ARG A 9 -11.42 12.41 15.54
CA ARG A 9 -10.56 11.24 15.71
C ARG A 9 -9.42 11.24 14.69
N ALA A 10 -8.44 12.09 14.93
CA ALA A 10 -7.03 11.95 14.56
C ALA A 10 -6.31 13.22 15.04
N PRO A 11 -5.27 13.12 15.89
CA PRO A 11 -4.40 14.24 16.21
C PRO A 11 -3.85 14.92 14.95
N ALA A 12 -3.53 16.21 15.03
CA ALA A 12 -2.86 16.91 13.93
C ALA A 12 -1.57 16.15 13.56
N GLY A 13 -1.46 15.72 12.29
CA GLY A 13 -0.34 14.90 11.81
C GLY A 13 -0.65 13.40 11.65
N VAL A 14 -1.79 12.91 12.13
CA VAL A 14 -2.27 11.55 11.85
C VAL A 14 -2.99 11.54 10.50
N MET A 15 -2.60 10.62 9.61
CA MET A 15 -3.01 10.58 8.20
C MET A 15 -4.51 10.86 8.03
N SER A 16 -4.82 12.03 7.47
CA SER A 16 -6.20 12.47 7.26
C SER A 16 -6.87 11.75 6.08
N SER A 17 -6.10 11.07 5.23
CA SER A 17 -6.61 10.30 4.10
C SER A 17 -7.02 8.89 4.52
N LYS A 18 -8.11 8.41 3.91
CA LYS A 18 -8.59 7.04 4.11
C LYS A 18 -7.53 6.05 3.59
N PRO A 19 -7.19 4.99 4.35
CA PRO A 19 -6.31 3.93 3.87
C PRO A 19 -6.86 3.27 2.61
N VAL A 20 -5.95 2.80 1.74
CA VAL A 20 -6.33 2.02 0.54
C VAL A 20 -6.73 0.61 0.98
N SER A 21 -7.93 0.19 0.59
CA SER A 21 -8.38 -1.19 0.78
C SER A 21 -7.72 -2.11 -0.24
N LEU A 22 -6.99 -3.12 0.21
CA LEU A 22 -6.36 -4.12 -0.65
C LEU A 22 -7.22 -5.37 -0.76
N ARG A 23 -7.46 -5.83 -1.99
CA ARG A 23 -8.19 -7.06 -2.27
C ARG A 23 -7.20 -8.22 -2.40
N LEU A 24 -7.04 -8.97 -1.32
CA LEU A 24 -6.24 -10.20 -1.30
C LEU A 24 -7.13 -11.40 -1.58
N LEU A 25 -6.62 -12.35 -2.36
CA LEU A 25 -7.22 -13.68 -2.49
C LEU A 25 -7.13 -14.45 -1.17
N PRO A 26 -7.99 -15.45 -0.93
CA PRO A 26 -7.98 -16.21 0.32
C PRO A 26 -6.63 -16.83 0.66
N ALA A 27 -5.91 -17.35 -0.34
CA ALA A 27 -4.58 -17.92 -0.17
C ALA A 27 -3.55 -16.86 0.26
N GLU A 28 -3.51 -15.73 -0.43
CA GLU A 28 -2.60 -14.60 -0.14
C GLU A 28 -2.86 -14.05 1.27
N ARG A 29 -4.13 -13.92 1.65
CA ARG A 29 -4.52 -13.49 2.99
C ARG A 29 -4.04 -14.47 4.06
N SER A 30 -4.19 -15.78 3.83
CA SER A 30 -3.72 -16.79 4.77
C SER A 30 -2.20 -16.73 4.97
N GLN A 31 -1.44 -16.55 3.90
CA GLN A 31 0.02 -16.37 3.96
C GLN A 31 0.40 -15.12 4.77
N LEU A 32 -0.27 -14.00 4.52
CA LEU A 32 -0.06 -12.76 5.28
C LEU A 32 -0.36 -12.94 6.78
N GLU A 33 -1.45 -13.64 7.11
CA GLU A 33 -1.81 -13.94 8.50
C GLU A 33 -0.78 -14.82 9.20
N GLN A 34 -0.20 -15.79 8.50
CA GLN A 34 0.89 -16.62 9.04
C GLN A 34 2.15 -15.80 9.29
N LEU A 35 2.53 -14.92 8.37
CA LEU A 35 3.69 -14.03 8.53
C LEU A 35 3.49 -13.03 9.69
N ALA A 36 2.29 -12.46 9.82
CA ALA A 36 1.97 -11.53 10.90
C ALA A 36 2.08 -12.16 12.30
N ARG A 37 1.78 -13.46 12.42
CA ARG A 37 1.98 -14.23 13.64
C ARG A 37 3.47 -14.43 13.97
N ARG A 38 4.35 -14.47 12.97
CA ARG A 38 5.80 -14.63 13.15
C ARG A 38 6.50 -13.32 13.54
N GLU A 39 6.05 -12.18 12.99
CA GLU A 39 6.67 -10.87 13.18
C GLU A 39 5.95 -9.94 14.19
N PRO A 40 5.24 -10.50 15.18
CA PRO A 40 4.13 -9.87 15.95
C PRO A 40 3.67 -8.47 15.48
N ARG A 41 3.20 -8.37 14.23
CA ARG A 41 2.78 -7.10 13.60
C ARG A 41 1.32 -7.19 13.14
N SER A 42 0.66 -6.04 13.03
CA SER A 42 -0.68 -6.00 12.46
C SER A 42 -0.64 -6.31 10.95
N LEU A 43 -1.73 -6.90 10.43
CA LEU A 43 -1.84 -7.21 9.00
C LEU A 43 -1.63 -5.98 8.11
N ALA A 44 -2.22 -4.84 8.49
CA ALA A 44 -2.08 -3.59 7.73
C ALA A 44 -0.64 -3.08 7.72
N SER A 45 0.07 -3.15 8.85
CA SER A 45 1.47 -2.74 8.94
C SER A 45 2.37 -3.66 8.11
N LEU A 46 2.21 -4.97 8.25
CA LEU A 46 2.99 -5.95 7.51
C LEU A 46 2.75 -5.84 6.00
N THR A 47 1.49 -5.68 5.57
CA THR A 47 1.16 -5.50 4.15
C THR A 47 1.81 -4.24 3.58
N ARG A 48 1.84 -3.15 4.34
CA ARG A 48 2.52 -1.92 3.92
C ARG A 48 4.02 -2.12 3.74
N LEU A 49 4.67 -2.87 4.65
CA LEU A 49 6.10 -3.17 4.53
C LEU A 49 6.39 -3.97 3.27
N ILE A 50 5.64 -5.05 3.04
CA ILE A 50 5.77 -5.89 1.84
C ILE A 50 5.54 -5.06 0.57
N TYR A 51 4.53 -4.18 0.58
CA TYR A 51 4.28 -3.27 -0.55
C TYR A 51 5.48 -2.35 -0.82
N LEU A 52 6.04 -1.73 0.22
CA LEU A 52 7.19 -0.83 0.07
C LEU A 52 8.44 -1.56 -0.43
N GLU A 53 8.64 -2.81 -0.01
CA GLU A 53 9.73 -3.66 -0.48
C GLU A 53 9.54 -4.09 -1.94
N GLY A 54 8.31 -4.41 -2.34
CA GLY A 54 7.99 -4.80 -3.72
C GLY A 54 7.90 -3.63 -4.72
N LEU A 55 7.66 -2.41 -4.23
CA LEU A 55 7.41 -1.24 -5.08
C LEU A 55 8.56 -0.93 -6.04
N PRO A 56 9.86 -0.90 -5.64
CA PRO A 56 10.97 -0.68 -6.56
C PRO A 56 11.02 -1.72 -7.70
N HIS A 57 10.74 -2.99 -7.39
CA HIS A 57 10.72 -4.05 -8.40
C HIS A 57 9.58 -3.87 -9.41
N TYR A 58 8.41 -3.43 -8.94
CA TYR A 58 7.31 -3.10 -9.82
C TYR A 58 7.63 -1.89 -10.70
N LEU A 59 8.15 -0.81 -10.12
CA LEU A 59 8.53 0.40 -10.85
C LEU A 59 9.59 0.11 -11.92
N ALA A 60 10.59 -0.73 -11.63
CA ALA A 60 11.60 -1.14 -12.60
C ALA A 60 10.99 -1.89 -13.80
N LYS A 61 9.98 -2.75 -13.57
CA LYS A 61 9.26 -3.44 -14.65
C LYS A 61 8.43 -2.47 -15.50
N VAL A 62 7.80 -1.50 -14.87
CA VAL A 62 6.95 -0.50 -15.55
C VAL A 62 7.80 0.49 -16.34
N SER A 63 8.96 0.92 -15.84
CA SER A 63 9.88 1.77 -16.62
C SER A 63 10.39 1.06 -17.86
N SER A 64 10.64 -0.26 -17.80
CA SER A 64 10.96 -1.05 -19.00
C SER A 64 9.77 -1.20 -19.96
N PHE A 65 8.54 -0.91 -19.52
CA PHE A 65 7.33 -0.94 -20.35
C PHE A 65 7.21 0.33 -21.21
N GLU A 66 7.61 1.49 -20.68
CA GLU A 66 7.62 2.77 -21.41
C GLU A 66 8.70 2.80 -22.53
N ASP A 67 9.83 2.10 -22.34
CA ASP A 67 10.91 2.04 -23.33
C ASP A 67 10.55 1.22 -24.59
N THR A 68 9.55 0.34 -24.53
CA THR A 68 9.15 -0.48 -25.68
C THR A 68 8.25 0.29 -26.65
N SER A 69 7.50 1.29 -26.15
CA SER A 69 6.64 2.15 -26.99
C SER A 69 7.47 3.11 -27.87
N ALA A 70 8.60 3.61 -27.35
CA ALA A 70 9.47 4.53 -28.08
C ALA A 70 10.23 3.88 -29.25
N LYS A 71 10.43 2.55 -29.26
CA LYS A 71 11.18 1.84 -30.32
C LYS A 71 10.34 1.41 -31.52
N VAL A 72 9.01 1.37 -31.42
CA VAL A 72 8.13 0.98 -32.55
C VAL A 72 7.83 2.15 -33.50
N SER A 73 8.00 3.39 -33.06
CA SER A 73 7.74 4.58 -33.91
C SER A 73 8.95 5.08 -34.70
N ALA A 74 10.10 4.39 -34.62
CA ALA A 74 11.34 4.78 -35.29
C ALA A 74 11.81 3.75 -36.34
N SER A 75 10.89 2.94 -36.89
CA SER A 75 11.14 2.01 -38.01
C SER A 75 10.21 2.29 -39.17
#